data_AF-A0A0F9BZ57-F1
#
_entry.id   AF-A0A0F9BZ57-F1
#
_cell.length_a   1.000
_cell.length_b   1.000
_cell.length_c   1.000
_cell.angle_alpha   90.00
_cell.angle_beta   90.00
_cell.angle_gamma   90.00
#
_symmetry.space_group_name_H-M   'P 1'
#
loop_
_entity.id
_entity.type
_entity.pdbx_description
1 polymer ?
#
loop_
_entity_poly.entity_id
_entity_poly.type
_entity_poly.pdbx_seq_one_letter_code
_entity_poly.pdbx_strand_id
1 'polypeptide(L)'
;AQYFTGVDGNGTTSYLTIIANAGSGDDVFFKSTAGIVYQMHSHTIPAMDTSSTDKLLVVNQHANNGGSFDDIANLNVLLKDANDVSMSGKYFNLTFIGVANKTGEFDPFMVNLPTGSYNRESDATNDVSGFTVTSVPSAFNKESSTAFEISIITLRHQVSASGTWTHIATKDLRGLSFAGAGAGVSVLDEQFADNIFKIFDEADVTKEMAFDVGTNITTGNTRTYTVPDSDGTMALIDFAQNWTATQTFGTTTKLQFGDSGTFIHQSADGAILISSDGTITLTATNDVDVTNDLHVAGEMKGSRMVLGFNEAASHTNASFNMSIGDVPIGGGSVPTQGYRMPRAGSIVGVSLQIDITTAEAGATMLGDPYINTSFTNFRASVTAASTGIQGGDNTQARGTDTFNAGDYVMMRVTYSFEETGITGKNYIGLIEVQFDT
;
A
#
# COMPACT_ATOMS: atom_id res chain seq x y z
N ALA A 1 -37.02 34.21 -9.63
CA ALA A 1 -38.02 33.36 -10.29
C ALA A 1 -37.45 31.96 -10.38
N GLN A 2 -38.29 30.93 -10.37
CA GLN A 2 -37.87 29.54 -10.53
C GLN A 2 -38.22 29.06 -11.94
N TYR A 3 -37.23 28.53 -12.65
CA TYR A 3 -37.45 27.91 -13.96
C TYR A 3 -38.42 26.71 -13.88
N PHE A 4 -39.21 26.49 -14.95
CA PHE A 4 -40.07 25.30 -15.05
C PHE A 4 -39.88 24.52 -16.35
N THR A 5 -40.03 25.16 -17.52
CA THR A 5 -39.88 24.48 -18.83
C THR A 5 -39.60 25.46 -19.96
N GLY A 6 -39.03 24.99 -21.08
CA GLY A 6 -38.69 25.79 -22.25
C GLY A 6 -37.47 26.69 -22.04
N VAL A 7 -37.40 27.83 -22.74
CA VAL A 7 -36.19 28.67 -22.77
C VAL A 7 -34.94 27.84 -23.13
N ASP A 8 -35.10 26.87 -24.03
CA ASP A 8 -34.03 26.02 -24.55
C ASP A 8 -33.24 26.76 -25.63
N GLY A 9 -31.99 26.36 -25.86
CA GLY A 9 -31.20 26.90 -26.96
C GLY A 9 -31.85 26.64 -28.32
N ASN A 10 -32.15 27.72 -29.06
CA ASN A 10 -32.77 27.70 -30.38
C ASN A 10 -31.81 28.22 -31.47
N GLY A 11 -30.51 28.21 -31.18
CA GLY A 11 -29.45 28.55 -32.11
C GLY A 11 -29.04 27.35 -32.97
N THR A 12 -28.10 27.57 -33.89
CA THR A 12 -27.45 26.47 -34.62
C THR A 12 -26.50 25.67 -33.75
N THR A 13 -26.05 26.26 -32.65
CA THR A 13 -25.06 25.72 -31.72
C THR A 13 -25.49 26.08 -30.30
N SER A 14 -26.33 25.24 -29.69
CA SER A 14 -26.98 25.52 -28.40
C SER A 14 -27.80 26.83 -28.45
N TYR A 15 -27.58 27.79 -27.55
CA TYR A 15 -28.24 29.10 -27.55
C TYR A 15 -27.73 30.06 -28.62
N LEU A 16 -26.69 29.71 -29.40
CA LEU A 16 -26.05 30.65 -30.32
C LEU A 16 -26.24 30.26 -31.78
N THR A 17 -26.43 31.27 -32.63
CA THR A 17 -26.22 31.18 -34.07
C THR A 17 -25.02 32.02 -34.43
N ILE A 18 -23.93 31.35 -34.84
CA ILE A 18 -22.72 32.00 -35.35
C ILE A 18 -22.77 31.96 -36.88
N ILE A 19 -22.74 33.12 -37.52
CA ILE A 19 -22.72 33.28 -38.97
C ILE A 19 -21.33 33.79 -39.36
N ALA A 20 -20.55 32.92 -40.01
CA ALA A 20 -19.22 33.26 -40.46
C ALA A 20 -19.27 34.22 -41.65
N ASN A 21 -18.56 35.35 -41.55
CA ASN A 21 -18.56 36.39 -42.59
C ASN A 21 -17.26 36.39 -43.38
N ALA A 22 -17.35 36.61 -44.70
CA ALA A 22 -16.18 36.61 -45.58
C ALA A 22 -15.45 37.97 -45.52
N GLY A 23 -14.46 38.08 -44.63
CA GLY A 23 -13.54 39.23 -44.53
C GLY A 23 -13.88 40.26 -43.45
N SER A 24 -14.99 40.09 -42.74
CA SER A 24 -15.34 40.78 -41.50
C SER A 24 -15.50 39.75 -40.37
N GLY A 25 -15.55 40.21 -39.11
CA GLY A 25 -15.84 39.32 -37.99
C GLY A 25 -17.20 38.60 -38.13
N ASP A 26 -17.29 37.44 -37.51
CA ASP A 26 -18.52 36.63 -37.48
C ASP A 26 -19.64 37.38 -36.76
N ASP A 27 -20.89 37.13 -37.15
CA ASP A 27 -22.06 37.57 -36.39
C ASP A 27 -22.49 36.49 -35.39
N VAL A 28 -22.79 36.88 -34.16
CA VAL A 28 -23.08 35.97 -33.05
C VAL A 28 -24.37 36.38 -32.37
N PHE A 29 -25.44 35.63 -32.66
CA PHE A 29 -26.79 35.92 -32.17
C PHE A 29 -27.21 34.94 -31.09
N PHE A 30 -27.91 35.43 -30.06
CA PHE A 30 -28.52 34.61 -29.02
C PHE A 30 -29.95 34.25 -29.41
N LYS A 31 -30.32 32.98 -29.23
CA LYS A 31 -31.64 32.43 -29.56
C LYS A 31 -32.12 31.45 -28.50
N SER A 32 -33.33 31.66 -27.98
CA SER A 32 -33.98 30.71 -27.07
C SER A 32 -35.44 30.44 -27.48
N THR A 33 -35.95 29.25 -27.15
CA THR A 33 -37.38 28.95 -27.27
C THR A 33 -38.19 29.75 -26.25
N ALA A 34 -39.52 29.80 -26.43
CA ALA A 34 -40.41 30.27 -25.39
C ALA A 34 -40.43 29.31 -24.19
N GLY A 35 -40.83 29.78 -23.02
CA GLY A 35 -40.86 28.94 -21.82
C GLY A 35 -41.82 29.43 -20.74
N ILE A 36 -41.77 28.77 -19.58
CA ILE A 36 -42.55 29.09 -18.40
C ILE A 36 -41.62 29.11 -17.19
N VAL A 37 -41.79 30.12 -16.33
CA VAL A 37 -41.16 30.21 -15.02
C VAL A 37 -42.20 30.51 -13.94
N TYR A 38 -41.94 30.10 -12.71
CA TYR A 38 -42.80 30.38 -11.55
C TYR A 38 -42.24 31.51 -10.68
N GLN A 39 -43.16 32.33 -10.17
CA GLN A 39 -42.94 33.22 -9.03
C GLN A 39 -44.02 32.92 -7.98
N MET A 40 -45.07 33.74 -7.91
CA MET A 40 -46.31 33.39 -7.23
C MET A 40 -47.29 32.62 -8.13
N HIS A 41 -47.12 32.74 -9.45
CA HIS A 41 -47.87 32.02 -10.48
C HIS A 41 -46.96 31.78 -11.69
N SER A 42 -47.47 31.10 -12.74
CA SER A 42 -46.73 30.86 -13.98
C SER A 42 -46.66 32.13 -14.83
N HIS A 43 -45.44 32.54 -15.20
CA HIS A 43 -45.16 33.57 -16.20
C HIS A 43 -44.67 32.89 -17.49
N THR A 44 -45.27 33.25 -18.63
CA THR A 44 -44.76 32.83 -19.95
C THR A 44 -43.63 33.76 -20.37
N ILE A 45 -42.51 33.18 -20.76
CA ILE A 45 -41.36 33.88 -21.35
C ILE A 45 -41.44 33.73 -22.86
N PRO A 46 -41.41 34.82 -23.65
CA PRO A 46 -41.38 34.73 -25.11
C PRO A 46 -40.09 34.04 -25.60
N ALA A 47 -40.11 33.53 -26.82
CA ALA A 47 -38.88 33.16 -27.51
C ALA A 47 -38.04 34.42 -27.76
N MET A 48 -36.71 34.28 -27.73
CA MET A 48 -35.79 35.38 -28.05
C MET A 48 -35.00 35.06 -29.31
N ASP A 49 -34.83 36.04 -30.19
CA ASP A 49 -33.95 35.95 -31.35
C ASP A 49 -33.28 37.31 -31.66
N THR A 50 -32.02 37.47 -31.21
CA THR A 50 -31.28 38.73 -31.40
C THR A 50 -30.76 38.95 -32.82
N SER A 51 -31.00 38.02 -33.75
CA SER A 51 -30.81 38.27 -35.20
C SER A 51 -31.98 39.03 -35.84
N SER A 52 -33.03 39.31 -35.05
CA SER A 52 -34.23 40.06 -35.44
C SER A 52 -34.28 41.40 -34.69
N THR A 53 -35.41 41.71 -34.04
CA THR A 53 -35.63 42.95 -33.28
C THR A 53 -35.16 42.89 -31.83
N ASP A 54 -34.91 41.68 -31.30
CA ASP A 54 -34.67 41.47 -29.88
C ASP A 54 -33.22 41.85 -29.51
N LYS A 55 -33.01 42.14 -28.22
CA LYS A 55 -31.72 42.53 -27.68
C LYS A 55 -31.43 41.87 -26.34
N LEU A 56 -30.14 41.78 -26.03
CA LEU A 56 -29.62 41.45 -24.71
C LEU A 56 -29.16 42.72 -24.00
N LEU A 57 -29.40 42.76 -22.69
CA LEU A 57 -28.88 43.78 -21.80
C LEU A 57 -27.56 43.31 -21.17
N VAL A 58 -26.44 43.97 -21.49
CA VAL A 58 -25.15 43.74 -20.84
C VAL A 58 -25.17 44.45 -19.49
N VAL A 59 -25.16 43.72 -18.37
CA VAL A 59 -25.45 44.30 -17.03
C VAL A 59 -24.22 44.60 -16.16
N ASN A 60 -23.02 44.34 -16.70
CA ASN A 60 -21.73 44.71 -16.10
C ASN A 60 -20.77 45.25 -17.17
N GLN A 61 -21.30 45.96 -18.16
CA GLN A 61 -20.54 46.59 -19.23
C GLN A 61 -19.55 47.64 -18.68
N HIS A 62 -18.36 47.67 -19.27
CA HIS A 62 -17.28 48.53 -18.77
C HIS A 62 -17.54 50.02 -19.09
N ALA A 63 -17.07 50.91 -18.21
CA ALA A 63 -17.43 52.34 -18.25
C ALA A 63 -17.09 53.07 -19.57
N ASN A 64 -16.12 52.56 -20.33
CA ASN A 64 -15.69 53.13 -21.61
C ASN A 64 -16.56 52.69 -22.80
N ASN A 65 -17.59 51.86 -22.61
CA ASN A 65 -18.49 51.38 -23.66
C ASN A 65 -19.98 51.37 -23.22
N GLY A 66 -20.47 52.47 -22.65
CA GLY A 66 -21.90 52.66 -22.34
C GLY A 66 -22.26 52.76 -20.85
N GLY A 67 -21.38 52.32 -19.95
CA GLY A 67 -21.67 52.22 -18.52
C GLY A 67 -22.31 50.88 -18.16
N SER A 68 -22.87 50.74 -16.95
CA SER A 68 -23.25 49.42 -16.39
C SER A 68 -24.40 48.68 -17.11
N PHE A 69 -25.10 49.33 -18.05
CA PHE A 69 -26.23 48.74 -18.78
C PHE A 69 -26.15 49.16 -20.25
N ASP A 70 -25.98 48.20 -21.15
CA ASP A 70 -25.83 48.42 -22.60
C ASP A 70 -26.63 47.39 -23.42
N ASP A 71 -27.11 47.78 -24.59
CA ASP A 71 -28.29 47.22 -25.23
C ASP A 71 -27.92 46.65 -26.63
N ILE A 72 -27.50 45.38 -26.67
CA ILE A 72 -26.85 44.77 -27.85
C ILE A 72 -27.76 43.78 -28.61
N ALA A 73 -27.62 43.73 -29.93
CA ALA A 73 -28.24 42.68 -30.76
C ALA A 73 -27.25 41.55 -31.12
N ASN A 74 -25.96 41.87 -31.26
CA ASN A 74 -24.93 40.96 -31.72
C ASN A 74 -23.82 40.87 -30.66
N LEU A 75 -23.49 39.65 -30.23
CA LEU A 75 -22.46 39.40 -29.22
C LEU A 75 -21.05 39.67 -29.74
N ASN A 76 -20.85 39.80 -31.06
CA ASN A 76 -19.53 40.04 -31.65
C ASN A 76 -18.88 41.39 -31.25
N VAL A 77 -19.65 42.33 -30.70
CA VAL A 77 -19.13 43.58 -30.14
C VAL A 77 -18.46 43.40 -28.76
N LEU A 78 -18.72 42.28 -28.07
CA LEU A 78 -18.20 41.98 -26.73
C LEU A 78 -16.78 41.40 -26.79
N LEU A 79 -15.83 42.22 -27.25
CA LEU A 79 -14.41 41.84 -27.37
C LEU A 79 -13.56 42.18 -26.13
N LYS A 80 -14.19 42.72 -25.09
CA LYS A 80 -13.57 43.07 -23.81
C LYS A 80 -14.38 42.54 -22.64
N ASP A 81 -13.69 42.27 -21.54
CA ASP A 81 -14.30 41.85 -20.28
C ASP A 81 -14.82 43.06 -19.47
N ALA A 82 -15.44 42.80 -18.32
CA ALA A 82 -15.99 43.84 -17.45
C ALA A 82 -14.93 44.82 -16.90
N ASN A 83 -13.64 44.46 -16.99
CA ASN A 83 -12.50 45.25 -16.53
C ASN A 83 -11.80 46.03 -17.67
N ASP A 84 -12.42 46.12 -18.87
CA ASP A 84 -11.87 46.79 -20.07
C ASP A 84 -10.62 46.08 -20.65
N VAL A 85 -10.40 44.80 -20.33
CA VAL A 85 -9.29 43.99 -20.86
C VAL A 85 -9.75 43.18 -22.07
N SER A 86 -8.88 43.07 -23.08
CA SER A 86 -9.19 42.36 -24.34
C SER A 86 -9.33 40.85 -24.14
N MET A 87 -10.46 40.31 -24.62
CA MET A 87 -10.72 38.85 -24.70
C MET A 87 -10.31 38.26 -26.07
N SER A 88 -9.64 39.04 -26.91
CA SER A 88 -9.29 38.61 -28.27
C SER A 88 -8.12 37.62 -28.28
N GLY A 89 -8.30 36.49 -28.96
CA GLY A 89 -7.35 35.37 -28.95
C GLY A 89 -7.45 34.47 -27.71
N LYS A 90 -8.54 34.59 -26.93
CA LYS A 90 -8.73 33.93 -25.63
C LYS A 90 -9.98 33.06 -25.61
N TYR A 91 -10.09 32.27 -24.56
CA TYR A 91 -11.31 31.56 -24.15
C TYR A 91 -11.97 32.33 -22.99
N PHE A 92 -13.30 32.41 -22.96
CA PHE A 92 -14.03 33.16 -21.93
C PHE A 92 -15.46 32.67 -21.81
N ASN A 93 -16.10 33.00 -20.67
CA ASN A 93 -17.44 32.57 -20.31
C ASN A 93 -18.39 33.77 -20.32
N LEU A 94 -19.54 33.65 -21.00
CA LEU A 94 -20.65 34.59 -20.91
C LEU A 94 -21.82 33.93 -20.19
N THR A 95 -22.40 34.59 -19.19
CA THR A 95 -23.57 34.09 -18.46
C THR A 95 -24.84 34.76 -18.96
N PHE A 96 -25.86 33.98 -19.32
CA PHE A 96 -27.16 34.44 -19.76
C PHE A 96 -28.21 34.25 -18.66
N ILE A 97 -29.01 35.30 -18.43
CA ILE A 97 -30.02 35.37 -17.37
C ILE A 97 -31.31 35.90 -18.00
N GLY A 98 -32.45 35.30 -17.68
CA GLY A 98 -33.77 35.81 -18.07
C GLY A 98 -34.40 36.60 -16.92
N VAL A 99 -35.20 37.61 -17.23
CA VAL A 99 -36.11 38.25 -16.27
C VAL A 99 -37.55 37.95 -16.65
N ALA A 100 -38.35 37.60 -15.64
CA ALA A 100 -39.78 37.46 -15.77
C ALA A 100 -40.43 38.56 -14.92
N ASN A 101 -40.96 39.62 -15.52
CA ASN A 101 -41.61 40.67 -14.75
C ASN A 101 -43.16 40.53 -14.79
N LYS A 102 -43.88 41.35 -14.03
CA LYS A 102 -45.34 41.50 -14.23
C LYS A 102 -45.58 42.17 -15.59
N THR A 103 -46.69 41.85 -16.24
CA THR A 103 -47.03 42.34 -17.58
C THR A 103 -46.92 43.86 -17.70
N GLY A 104 -46.11 44.34 -18.64
CA GLY A 104 -45.91 45.77 -18.93
C GLY A 104 -44.74 46.43 -18.19
N GLU A 105 -44.03 45.71 -17.33
CA GLU A 105 -42.73 46.15 -16.80
C GLU A 105 -41.57 45.60 -17.63
N PHE A 106 -40.38 46.15 -17.41
CA PHE A 106 -39.16 45.73 -18.09
C PHE A 106 -38.70 44.32 -17.68
N ASP A 107 -38.59 43.42 -18.66
CA ASP A 107 -38.28 41.99 -18.56
C ASP A 107 -37.15 41.54 -19.51
N PRO A 108 -35.95 42.18 -19.46
CA PRO A 108 -34.87 41.89 -20.38
C PRO A 108 -34.27 40.50 -20.16
N PHE A 109 -33.74 39.91 -21.24
CA PHE A 109 -32.67 38.93 -21.09
C PHE A 109 -31.35 39.68 -20.96
N MET A 110 -30.49 39.18 -20.08
CA MET A 110 -29.24 39.79 -19.70
C MET A 110 -28.07 38.91 -20.12
N VAL A 111 -26.93 39.55 -20.33
CA VAL A 111 -25.62 38.89 -20.41
C VAL A 111 -24.65 39.53 -19.42
N ASN A 112 -23.92 38.70 -18.68
CA ASN A 112 -22.74 39.12 -17.92
C ASN A 112 -21.48 38.88 -18.76
N LEU A 113 -20.64 39.91 -18.85
CA LEU A 113 -19.23 39.76 -19.20
C LEU A 113 -18.47 39.07 -18.05
N PRO A 114 -17.39 38.33 -18.33
CA PRO A 114 -16.50 37.83 -17.30
C PRO A 114 -15.67 38.97 -16.70
N THR A 115 -14.89 38.67 -15.65
CA THR A 115 -13.86 39.58 -15.10
C THR A 115 -12.45 39.31 -15.65
N GLY A 116 -12.30 38.33 -16.53
CA GLY A 116 -11.02 37.90 -17.11
C GLY A 116 -11.21 36.89 -18.24
N SER A 117 -10.10 36.36 -18.77
CA SER A 117 -10.11 35.37 -19.86
C SER A 117 -8.90 34.43 -19.83
N TYR A 118 -9.02 33.29 -20.52
CA TYR A 118 -8.15 32.12 -20.43
C TYR A 118 -7.31 31.87 -21.68
N ASN A 119 -6.15 31.22 -21.49
CA ASN A 119 -5.25 30.81 -22.59
C ASN A 119 -5.55 29.41 -23.13
N ARG A 120 -6.25 28.57 -22.35
CA ARG A 120 -6.56 27.17 -22.67
C ARG A 120 -8.05 26.93 -22.52
N GLU A 121 -8.54 25.95 -23.28
CA GLU A 121 -9.94 25.55 -23.31
C GLU A 121 -10.38 24.90 -21.98
N SER A 122 -9.57 23.97 -21.46
CA SER A 122 -9.76 23.32 -20.16
C SER A 122 -9.95 24.32 -19.01
N ASP A 123 -9.14 25.37 -19.02
CA ASP A 123 -9.07 26.36 -17.95
C ASP A 123 -10.34 27.23 -17.94
N ALA A 124 -10.93 27.47 -19.12
CA ALA A 124 -12.18 28.20 -19.27
C ALA A 124 -13.42 27.35 -18.96
N THR A 125 -13.46 26.11 -19.44
CA THR A 125 -14.58 25.18 -19.19
C THR A 125 -14.73 24.87 -17.69
N ASN A 126 -13.61 24.77 -16.97
CA ASN A 126 -13.58 24.53 -15.52
C ASN A 126 -13.53 25.84 -14.69
N ASP A 127 -13.53 27.01 -15.34
CA ASP A 127 -13.40 28.35 -14.73
C ASP A 127 -12.31 28.44 -13.63
N VAL A 128 -11.12 27.91 -13.89
CA VAL A 128 -10.07 27.63 -12.87
C VAL A 128 -9.51 28.87 -12.16
N SER A 129 -9.95 30.07 -12.54
CA SER A 129 -9.59 31.35 -11.92
C SER A 129 -10.80 32.17 -11.46
N GLY A 130 -12.01 31.61 -11.54
CA GLY A 130 -13.25 32.25 -11.09
C GLY A 130 -13.58 33.53 -11.83
N PHE A 131 -13.41 33.56 -13.15
CA PHE A 131 -13.68 34.75 -13.97
C PHE A 131 -15.15 34.85 -14.42
N THR A 132 -15.95 33.78 -14.27
CA THR A 132 -17.36 33.79 -14.66
C THR A 132 -18.20 34.62 -13.68
N VAL A 133 -18.99 35.55 -14.21
CA VAL A 133 -19.90 36.37 -13.40
C VAL A 133 -21.33 35.86 -13.56
N THR A 134 -21.91 35.34 -12.48
CA THR A 134 -23.32 34.91 -12.43
C THR A 134 -24.22 35.86 -11.63
N SER A 135 -23.64 36.91 -11.03
CA SER A 135 -24.40 37.86 -10.21
C SER A 135 -25.49 38.58 -11.00
N VAL A 136 -26.72 38.56 -10.50
CA VAL A 136 -27.84 39.36 -11.00
C VAL A 136 -27.89 40.72 -10.29
N PRO A 137 -28.16 41.84 -11.00
CA PRO A 137 -28.38 43.14 -10.39
C PRO A 137 -29.48 43.14 -9.30
N SER A 138 -29.31 43.94 -8.24
CA SER A 138 -30.19 43.90 -7.05
C SER A 138 -31.67 44.11 -7.38
N ALA A 139 -31.98 44.99 -8.33
CA ALA A 139 -33.31 45.29 -8.84
C ALA A 139 -34.12 44.05 -9.25
N PHE A 140 -33.46 43.04 -9.84
CA PHE A 140 -34.11 41.83 -10.37
C PHE A 140 -33.95 40.61 -9.45
N ASN A 141 -33.14 40.73 -8.40
CA ASN A 141 -32.86 39.65 -7.44
C ASN A 141 -33.40 39.99 -6.04
N LYS A 142 -32.72 40.89 -5.31
CA LYS A 142 -33.05 41.25 -3.92
C LYS A 142 -34.32 42.08 -3.78
N GLU A 143 -34.64 42.90 -4.78
CA GLU A 143 -35.74 43.88 -4.71
C GLU A 143 -37.04 43.35 -5.33
N SER A 144 -36.94 42.40 -6.27
CA SER A 144 -38.11 41.90 -7.03
C SER A 144 -38.12 40.37 -7.22
N SER A 145 -36.97 39.70 -7.09
CA SER A 145 -36.82 38.24 -7.30
C SER A 145 -37.40 37.74 -8.64
N THR A 146 -37.28 38.56 -9.70
CA THR A 146 -37.84 38.32 -11.04
C THR A 146 -36.91 37.58 -11.99
N ALA A 147 -35.59 37.60 -11.75
CA ALA A 147 -34.61 36.90 -12.58
C ALA A 147 -34.63 35.37 -12.43
N PHE A 148 -34.12 34.65 -13.43
CA PHE A 148 -33.73 33.24 -13.42
C PHE A 148 -32.47 33.04 -14.28
N GLU A 149 -31.51 32.22 -13.84
CA GLU A 149 -30.34 31.85 -14.65
C GLU A 149 -30.74 30.94 -15.82
N ILE A 150 -30.05 31.08 -16.97
CA ILE A 150 -30.27 30.27 -18.17
C ILE A 150 -29.06 29.39 -18.43
N SER A 151 -27.90 29.97 -18.73
CA SER A 151 -26.70 29.20 -19.06
C SER A 151 -25.42 30.01 -18.94
N ILE A 152 -24.30 29.31 -18.77
CA ILE A 152 -22.97 29.82 -19.10
C ILE A 152 -22.57 29.23 -20.45
N ILE A 153 -22.03 30.06 -21.34
CA ILE A 153 -21.49 29.61 -22.62
C ILE A 153 -20.01 29.95 -22.67
N THR A 154 -19.18 28.91 -22.79
CA THR A 154 -17.75 29.04 -23.05
C THR A 154 -17.54 29.28 -24.54
N LEU A 155 -16.85 30.37 -24.84
CA LEU A 155 -16.56 30.85 -26.18
C LEU A 155 -15.05 31.00 -26.38
N ARG A 156 -14.63 30.93 -27.64
CA ARG A 156 -13.32 31.37 -28.09
C ARG A 156 -13.49 32.46 -29.14
N HIS A 157 -12.73 33.54 -29.03
CA HIS A 157 -12.57 34.52 -30.11
C HIS A 157 -11.14 34.49 -30.64
N GLN A 158 -10.96 34.51 -31.96
CA GLN A 158 -9.65 34.52 -32.62
C GLN A 158 -9.55 35.65 -33.65
N VAL A 159 -8.40 36.33 -33.70
CA VAL A 159 -8.11 37.38 -34.71
C VAL A 159 -7.94 36.86 -36.14
N SER A 160 -8.02 35.55 -36.35
CA SER A 160 -8.02 34.93 -37.68
C SER A 160 -9.24 35.39 -38.48
N ALA A 161 -9.08 35.51 -39.81
CA ALA A 161 -10.15 35.87 -40.75
C ALA A 161 -10.97 37.12 -40.37
N SER A 162 -10.35 38.12 -39.72
CA SER A 162 -10.98 39.37 -39.22
C SER A 162 -11.87 39.22 -37.98
N GLY A 163 -11.96 38.04 -37.35
CA GLY A 163 -12.65 37.85 -36.07
C GLY A 163 -13.54 36.59 -36.03
N THR A 164 -12.92 35.42 -35.88
CA THR A 164 -13.64 34.14 -35.78
C THR A 164 -14.13 33.88 -34.35
N TRP A 165 -15.41 33.55 -34.21
CA TRP A 165 -16.02 33.10 -32.95
C TRP A 165 -16.27 31.58 -32.98
N THR A 166 -16.11 30.92 -31.84
CA THR A 166 -16.31 29.47 -31.73
C THR A 166 -16.98 29.12 -30.41
N HIS A 167 -18.07 28.37 -30.49
CA HIS A 167 -18.70 27.73 -29.34
C HIS A 167 -17.85 26.55 -28.86
N ILE A 168 -17.60 26.48 -27.55
CA ILE A 168 -16.81 25.42 -26.91
C ILE A 168 -17.71 24.53 -26.07
N ALA A 169 -18.44 25.13 -25.12
CA ALA A 169 -19.29 24.42 -24.18
C ALA A 169 -20.49 25.27 -23.77
N THR A 170 -21.57 24.61 -23.35
CA THR A 170 -22.70 25.23 -22.65
C THR A 170 -22.90 24.50 -21.33
N LYS A 171 -22.87 25.24 -20.22
CA LYS A 171 -23.30 24.77 -18.90
C LYS A 171 -24.70 25.30 -18.64
N ASP A 172 -25.68 24.40 -18.57
CA ASP A 172 -27.07 24.76 -18.28
C ASP A 172 -27.19 25.17 -16.80
N LEU A 173 -27.87 26.28 -16.54
CA LEU A 173 -28.13 26.77 -15.18
C LEU A 173 -29.63 26.78 -14.85
N ARG A 174 -30.50 26.42 -15.80
CA ARG A 174 -31.95 26.42 -15.60
C ARG A 174 -32.36 25.41 -14.53
N GLY A 175 -33.17 25.88 -13.59
CA GLY A 175 -33.68 25.06 -12.48
C GLY A 175 -32.73 24.97 -11.29
N LEU A 176 -31.48 25.43 -11.42
CA LEU A 176 -30.60 25.69 -10.29
C LEU A 176 -31.10 26.98 -9.60
N SER A 177 -31.37 26.93 -8.29
CA SER A 177 -31.94 28.06 -7.57
C SER A 177 -30.87 29.08 -7.18
N PHE A 178 -31.13 30.37 -7.42
CA PHE A 178 -30.33 31.45 -6.85
C PHE A 178 -30.22 31.35 -5.33
N ALA A 179 -28.98 31.29 -4.84
CA ALA A 179 -28.54 31.55 -3.47
C ALA A 179 -29.20 30.73 -2.34
N GLY A 180 -28.42 29.82 -1.77
CA GLY A 180 -28.72 29.19 -0.48
C GLY A 180 -27.50 28.49 0.09
N ALA A 181 -26.77 29.16 0.98
CA ALA A 181 -25.81 28.47 1.84
C ALA A 181 -26.60 27.57 2.81
N GLY A 182 -26.70 26.28 2.47
CA GLY A 182 -27.43 25.30 3.27
C GLY A 182 -27.99 24.14 2.45
N ALA A 183 -27.56 22.92 2.78
CA ALA A 183 -28.09 21.63 2.30
C ALA A 183 -28.11 21.44 0.77
N GLY A 184 -27.02 20.87 0.26
CA GLY A 184 -26.79 20.66 -1.17
C GLY A 184 -27.89 19.91 -1.92
N VAL A 185 -28.21 20.43 -3.10
CA VAL A 185 -28.18 19.74 -4.39
C VAL A 185 -27.88 20.83 -5.43
N SER A 186 -26.62 20.93 -5.81
CA SER A 186 -26.23 21.37 -7.14
C SER A 186 -25.57 20.15 -7.78
N VAL A 187 -25.76 19.94 -9.08
CA VAL A 187 -24.95 18.98 -9.83
C VAL A 187 -23.58 19.65 -10.02
N LEU A 188 -22.77 19.56 -8.96
CA LEU A 188 -21.37 19.94 -9.01
C LEU A 188 -20.69 19.05 -10.04
N ASP A 189 -19.69 19.59 -10.73
CA ASP A 189 -18.87 18.81 -11.65
C ASP A 189 -18.34 17.57 -10.92
N GLU A 190 -18.44 16.39 -11.52
CA GLU A 190 -18.11 15.09 -10.88
C GLU A 190 -16.62 14.99 -10.50
N GLN A 191 -15.81 15.97 -10.91
CA GLN A 191 -14.37 16.07 -10.74
C GLN A 191 -13.99 17.52 -10.43
N PHE A 192 -13.17 17.71 -9.40
CA PHE A 192 -12.55 18.99 -9.06
C PHE A 192 -11.04 18.90 -9.33
N ALA A 193 -10.40 20.03 -9.62
CA ALA A 193 -8.94 20.08 -9.64
C ALA A 193 -8.39 19.90 -8.21
N ASP A 194 -7.26 19.20 -8.07
CA ASP A 194 -6.62 18.88 -6.78
C ASP A 194 -6.27 20.13 -5.95
N ASN A 195 -5.86 21.21 -6.61
CA ASN A 195 -5.61 22.49 -5.99
C ASN A 195 -6.87 23.22 -5.46
N ILE A 196 -8.08 22.80 -5.87
CA ILE A 196 -9.36 23.39 -5.47
C ILE A 196 -10.01 22.62 -4.31
N PHE A 197 -9.89 21.29 -4.26
CA PHE A 197 -10.51 20.50 -3.20
C PHE A 197 -9.64 20.40 -1.94
N LYS A 198 -10.08 21.08 -0.87
CA LYS A 198 -9.46 21.05 0.46
C LYS A 198 -10.51 20.99 1.56
N ILE A 199 -10.13 20.43 2.70
CA ILE A 199 -10.88 20.45 3.96
C ILE A 199 -10.13 21.36 4.93
N PHE A 200 -10.79 22.35 5.52
CA PHE A 200 -10.21 23.24 6.52
C PHE A 200 -10.85 23.04 7.90
N ASP A 201 -10.14 23.44 8.97
CA ASP A 201 -10.69 23.50 10.33
C ASP A 201 -11.57 24.75 10.50
N GLU A 202 -12.84 24.57 10.88
CA GLU A 202 -13.82 25.68 11.01
C GLU A 202 -13.41 26.71 12.07
N ALA A 203 -12.62 26.30 13.07
CA ALA A 203 -12.09 27.20 14.10
C ALA A 203 -10.78 27.92 13.69
N ASP A 204 -10.06 27.40 12.70
CA ASP A 204 -8.79 27.94 12.20
C ASP A 204 -8.57 27.54 10.74
N VAL A 205 -9.11 28.38 9.85
CA VAL A 205 -9.07 28.19 8.39
C VAL A 205 -7.66 28.11 7.79
N THR A 206 -6.60 28.35 8.57
CA THR A 206 -5.21 28.15 8.14
C THR A 206 -4.75 26.69 8.21
N LYS A 207 -5.49 25.83 8.93
CA LYS A 207 -5.26 24.39 8.96
C LYS A 207 -6.08 23.71 7.87
N GLU A 208 -5.39 23.24 6.83
CA GLU A 208 -5.99 22.58 5.67
C GLU A 208 -5.45 21.16 5.47
N MET A 209 -6.31 20.26 5.01
CA MET A 209 -5.96 18.99 4.35
C MET A 209 -6.30 19.10 2.86
N ALA A 210 -5.32 18.83 1.99
CA ALA A 210 -5.46 18.86 0.54
C ALA A 210 -5.20 17.47 -0.06
N PHE A 211 -5.74 17.22 -1.25
CA PHE A 211 -5.62 15.93 -1.94
C PHE A 211 -4.95 16.13 -3.32
N ASP A 212 -3.64 15.88 -3.42
CA ASP A 212 -2.84 16.00 -4.65
C ASP A 212 -2.86 14.69 -5.48
N VAL A 213 -3.02 14.80 -6.80
CA VAL A 213 -2.90 13.67 -7.74
C VAL A 213 -1.81 13.86 -8.79
N GLY A 214 -1.29 15.08 -8.97
CA GLY A 214 -0.43 15.46 -10.10
C GLY A 214 0.98 14.86 -10.10
N THR A 215 1.47 14.39 -8.95
CA THR A 215 2.84 13.85 -8.79
C THR A 215 2.95 12.35 -9.05
N ASN A 216 1.98 11.55 -8.55
CA ASN A 216 2.12 10.09 -8.47
C ASN A 216 1.14 9.30 -9.35
N ILE A 217 0.09 9.92 -9.89
CA ILE A 217 -0.85 9.27 -10.82
C ILE A 217 -0.46 9.64 -12.26
N THR A 218 -0.09 8.64 -13.05
CA THR A 218 0.31 8.84 -14.46
C THR A 218 -0.90 9.14 -15.36
N THR A 219 -0.69 10.00 -16.35
CA THR A 219 -1.73 10.49 -17.28
C THR A 219 -2.65 9.40 -17.80
N GLY A 220 -3.97 9.65 -17.73
CA GLY A 220 -5.01 8.74 -18.24
C GLY A 220 -5.37 7.58 -17.31
N ASN A 221 -4.86 7.54 -16.08
CA ASN A 221 -5.20 6.53 -15.08
C ASN A 221 -6.02 7.13 -13.93
N THR A 222 -6.97 6.36 -13.41
CA THR A 222 -7.71 6.66 -12.18
C THR A 222 -7.28 5.70 -11.08
N ARG A 223 -7.20 6.17 -9.84
CA ARG A 223 -7.02 5.35 -8.63
C ARG A 223 -8.24 5.52 -7.74
N THR A 224 -8.88 4.41 -7.37
CA THR A 224 -10.05 4.41 -6.49
C THR A 224 -9.64 4.01 -5.09
N TYR A 225 -9.86 4.89 -4.12
CA TYR A 225 -9.82 4.53 -2.70
C TYR A 225 -11.24 4.21 -2.23
N THR A 226 -11.44 2.99 -1.73
CA THR A 226 -12.73 2.54 -1.18
C THR A 226 -12.64 2.55 0.34
N VAL A 227 -13.40 3.43 0.99
CA VAL A 227 -13.50 3.50 2.45
C VAL A 227 -14.36 2.32 2.95
N PRO A 228 -13.95 1.60 4.01
CA PRO A 228 -14.80 0.61 4.66
C PRO A 228 -15.95 1.28 5.43
N ASP A 229 -17.02 0.53 5.71
CA ASP A 229 -18.12 0.94 6.60
C ASP A 229 -17.70 0.85 8.08
N SER A 230 -16.71 1.67 8.46
CA SER A 230 -16.12 1.72 9.81
C SER A 230 -15.29 2.99 10.00
N ASP A 231 -15.40 3.61 11.17
CA ASP A 231 -14.52 4.72 11.58
C ASP A 231 -13.04 4.27 11.64
N GLY A 232 -12.13 5.17 11.29
CA GLY A 232 -10.70 4.88 11.30
C GLY A 232 -9.82 6.12 11.13
N THR A 233 -8.50 5.92 11.21
CA THR A 233 -7.49 6.97 11.05
C THR A 233 -6.62 6.67 9.84
N MET A 234 -6.46 7.64 8.93
CA MET A 234 -5.46 7.54 7.86
C MET A 234 -4.05 7.74 8.44
N ALA A 235 -3.14 6.83 8.15
CA ALA A 235 -1.79 6.89 8.68
C ALA A 235 -0.83 7.61 7.72
N LEU A 236 0.10 8.38 8.28
CA LEU A 236 1.09 9.12 7.51
C LEU A 236 2.29 8.23 7.14
N ILE A 237 2.91 8.57 6.01
CA ILE A 237 4.23 8.06 5.63
C ILE A 237 5.27 8.66 6.61
N ASP A 238 6.29 7.88 6.96
CA ASP A 238 7.38 8.23 7.89
C ASP A 238 6.96 8.61 9.33
N PHE A 239 5.70 8.40 9.72
CA PHE A 239 5.23 8.55 11.09
C PHE A 239 5.01 7.18 11.77
N ALA A 240 5.33 7.09 13.07
CA ALA A 240 5.18 5.85 13.84
C ALA A 240 3.69 5.49 14.03
N GLN A 241 3.32 4.25 13.69
CA GLN A 241 1.95 3.75 13.78
C GLN A 241 1.81 2.75 14.93
N ASN A 242 0.75 2.87 15.72
CA ASN A 242 0.38 1.90 16.75
C ASN A 242 -0.81 1.07 16.27
N TRP A 243 -0.61 -0.23 16.03
CA TRP A 243 -1.69 -1.15 15.68
C TRP A 243 -2.19 -1.88 16.92
N THR A 244 -3.39 -1.53 17.38
CA THR A 244 -4.02 -2.10 18.58
C THR A 244 -4.84 -3.37 18.31
N ALA A 245 -5.09 -3.67 17.03
CA ALA A 245 -5.75 -4.89 16.57
C ALA A 245 -4.78 -5.76 15.77
N THR A 246 -5.00 -7.08 15.75
CA THR A 246 -4.19 -8.05 15.00
C THR A 246 -4.06 -7.64 13.52
N GLN A 247 -2.82 -7.43 13.07
CA GLN A 247 -2.52 -7.17 11.67
C GLN A 247 -2.06 -8.46 10.98
N THR A 248 -2.66 -8.77 9.83
CA THR A 248 -2.29 -9.93 9.02
C THR A 248 -1.50 -9.46 7.80
N PHE A 249 -0.20 -9.74 7.78
CA PHE A 249 0.64 -9.53 6.60
C PHE A 249 0.46 -10.71 5.65
N GLY A 250 0.33 -10.43 4.34
CA GLY A 250 0.04 -11.44 3.34
C GLY A 250 1.16 -12.47 3.19
N THR A 251 0.82 -13.67 2.72
CA THR A 251 1.76 -14.82 2.57
C THR A 251 2.93 -14.59 1.61
N THR A 252 2.94 -13.47 0.87
CA THR A 252 4.03 -13.06 -0.03
C THR A 252 4.84 -11.87 0.50
N THR A 253 4.44 -11.26 1.62
CA THR A 253 5.06 -10.06 2.20
C THR A 253 5.70 -10.38 3.55
N LYS A 254 7.04 -10.38 3.58
CA LYS A 254 7.81 -10.51 4.82
C LYS A 254 7.59 -9.29 5.73
N LEU A 255 7.48 -9.52 7.04
CA LEU A 255 7.66 -8.46 8.04
C LEU A 255 9.16 -8.08 8.09
N GLN A 256 9.52 -7.00 7.41
CA GLN A 256 10.91 -6.54 7.22
C GLN A 256 11.29 -5.50 8.29
N PHE A 257 12.52 -5.57 8.79
CA PHE A 257 13.03 -4.72 9.87
C PHE A 257 14.30 -4.00 9.40
N GLY A 258 14.13 -2.86 8.71
CA GLY A 258 15.23 -1.99 8.29
C GLY A 258 15.77 -2.26 6.88
N ASP A 259 16.31 -3.46 6.62
CA ASP A 259 16.82 -3.86 5.29
C ASP A 259 16.45 -5.31 4.90
N SER A 260 16.79 -5.72 3.67
CA SER A 260 16.40 -7.04 3.14
C SER A 260 17.29 -8.21 3.60
N GLY A 261 18.41 -7.93 4.27
CA GLY A 261 19.28 -8.92 4.90
C GLY A 261 18.93 -9.17 6.37
N THR A 262 18.33 -8.18 7.03
CA THR A 262 17.90 -8.24 8.43
C THR A 262 16.38 -8.34 8.53
N PHE A 263 15.90 -9.58 8.61
CA PHE A 263 14.48 -9.88 8.63
C PHE A 263 14.19 -10.89 9.74
N ILE A 264 13.04 -10.68 10.38
CA ILE A 264 12.40 -11.65 11.26
C ILE A 264 11.87 -12.74 10.31
N HIS A 265 12.78 -13.65 9.87
CA HIS A 265 12.40 -14.69 8.92
C HIS A 265 11.75 -15.88 9.63
N GLN A 266 10.42 -15.86 9.65
CA GLN A 266 9.74 -16.83 8.81
C GLN A 266 9.70 -16.13 7.44
N SER A 267 9.29 -16.86 6.44
CA SER A 267 8.34 -16.29 5.50
C SER A 267 7.08 -15.73 6.23
N ALA A 268 7.22 -14.65 7.05
CA ALA A 268 6.31 -13.85 7.92
C ALA A 268 6.61 -13.57 9.45
N ASP A 269 7.46 -14.25 10.23
CA ASP A 269 7.83 -13.94 11.65
C ASP A 269 9.08 -14.71 12.16
N GLY A 270 10.20 -14.13 12.57
CA GLY A 270 10.57 -14.10 13.99
C GLY A 270 12.04 -14.48 14.22
N ALA A 271 12.57 -14.26 15.43
CA ALA A 271 12.90 -15.45 16.23
C ALA A 271 11.53 -15.98 16.61
N ILE A 272 11.14 -17.14 16.07
CA ILE A 272 9.76 -17.61 16.13
C ILE A 272 9.40 -17.91 17.59
N LEU A 273 8.77 -16.95 18.25
CA LEU A 273 8.18 -17.10 19.56
C LEU A 273 6.79 -17.73 19.40
N ILE A 274 6.74 -18.99 18.93
CA ILE A 274 5.54 -19.81 19.13
C ILE A 274 5.45 -20.03 20.63
N SER A 275 4.60 -19.26 21.29
CA SER A 275 4.07 -19.61 22.60
C SER A 275 2.73 -20.30 22.36
N SER A 276 2.61 -21.56 22.78
CA SER A 276 1.38 -22.32 22.74
C SER A 276 0.99 -22.71 24.16
N ASP A 277 -0.31 -22.70 24.42
CA ASP A 277 -0.93 -23.35 25.58
C ASP A 277 -0.77 -24.89 25.57
N GLY A 278 -0.38 -25.46 24.43
CA GLY A 278 0.00 -26.86 24.22
C GLY A 278 1.49 -27.06 23.89
N THR A 279 1.86 -27.07 22.60
CA THR A 279 3.17 -27.58 22.12
C THR A 279 3.74 -26.83 20.92
N ILE A 280 5.07 -26.81 20.79
CA ILE A 280 5.83 -26.24 19.67
C ILE A 280 6.54 -27.39 18.93
N THR A 281 6.40 -27.47 17.60
CA THR A 281 7.00 -28.55 16.78
C THR A 281 7.86 -27.96 15.66
N LEU A 282 9.09 -28.46 15.51
CA LEU A 282 10.03 -28.08 14.44
C LEU A 282 10.41 -29.34 13.65
N THR A 283 10.28 -29.33 12.33
CA THR A 283 10.55 -30.51 11.46
C THR A 283 11.19 -30.06 10.15
N ALA A 284 12.32 -30.68 9.78
CA ALA A 284 13.03 -30.44 8.52
C ALA A 284 13.25 -31.75 7.76
N THR A 285 13.43 -31.66 6.44
CA THR A 285 13.57 -32.82 5.54
C THR A 285 14.99 -33.39 5.48
N ASN A 286 15.98 -32.54 5.72
CA ASN A 286 17.39 -32.91 5.82
C ASN A 286 17.82 -32.72 7.28
N ASP A 287 18.20 -31.49 7.64
CA ASP A 287 18.75 -31.14 8.94
C ASP A 287 18.03 -29.93 9.54
N VAL A 288 17.94 -29.88 10.87
CA VAL A 288 17.61 -28.66 11.62
C VAL A 288 18.94 -28.08 12.08
N ASP A 289 19.54 -27.25 11.23
CA ASP A 289 20.85 -26.64 11.49
C ASP A 289 20.77 -25.62 12.63
N VAL A 290 21.05 -26.09 13.85
CA VAL A 290 21.40 -25.22 14.96
C VAL A 290 22.91 -25.01 14.88
N THR A 291 23.33 -23.88 14.32
CA THR A 291 24.76 -23.57 14.08
C THR A 291 25.58 -23.36 15.37
N ASN A 292 24.91 -23.33 16.51
CA ASN A 292 25.43 -23.12 17.85
C ASN A 292 24.71 -24.09 18.82
N ASP A 293 24.05 -23.58 19.85
CA ASP A 293 23.59 -24.40 20.98
C ASP A 293 22.09 -24.72 20.92
N LEU A 294 21.74 -26.01 21.00
CA LEU A 294 20.37 -26.47 21.23
C LEU A 294 20.15 -26.72 22.73
N HIS A 295 19.52 -25.77 23.43
CA HIS A 295 19.19 -25.89 24.84
C HIS A 295 17.79 -26.50 25.05
N VAL A 296 17.73 -27.75 25.51
CA VAL A 296 16.47 -28.41 25.91
C VAL A 296 16.35 -28.39 27.44
N ALA A 297 15.46 -27.56 27.99
CA ALA A 297 15.25 -27.42 29.43
C ALA A 297 14.31 -28.49 30.05
N GLY A 298 13.80 -29.43 29.24
CA GLY A 298 12.88 -30.51 29.63
C GLY A 298 13.33 -31.90 29.16
N GLU A 299 12.44 -32.89 29.26
CA GLU A 299 12.76 -34.29 28.92
C GLU A 299 12.70 -34.56 27.40
N MET A 300 13.76 -35.14 26.83
CA MET A 300 13.74 -35.71 25.48
C MET A 300 13.08 -37.11 25.51
N LYS A 301 11.80 -37.21 25.10
CA LYS A 301 11.00 -38.46 25.19
C LYS A 301 11.08 -39.40 23.99
N GLY A 302 12.15 -39.32 23.21
CA GLY A 302 12.43 -40.32 22.18
C GLY A 302 12.74 -41.69 22.81
N SER A 303 12.33 -42.78 22.14
CA SER A 303 12.78 -44.13 22.50
C SER A 303 14.27 -44.35 22.20
N ARG A 304 14.92 -43.45 21.46
CA ARG A 304 16.33 -43.54 21.10
C ARG A 304 17.00 -42.18 21.13
N MET A 305 18.22 -42.16 21.65
CA MET A 305 19.16 -41.04 21.52
C MET A 305 20.51 -41.58 21.02
N VAL A 306 21.11 -40.88 20.05
CA VAL A 306 22.43 -41.19 19.51
C VAL A 306 23.37 -40.06 19.90
N LEU A 307 24.47 -40.41 20.56
CA LEU A 307 25.51 -39.47 20.98
C LEU A 307 26.74 -39.65 20.09
N GLY A 308 27.06 -38.61 19.32
CA GLY A 308 28.31 -38.51 18.58
C GLY A 308 29.43 -38.00 19.47
N PHE A 309 30.44 -38.84 19.69
CA PHE A 309 31.67 -38.46 20.38
C PHE A 309 32.75 -38.24 19.31
N ASN A 310 33.33 -37.04 19.25
CA ASN A 310 34.27 -36.64 18.21
C ASN A 310 35.51 -35.98 18.82
N GLU A 311 36.64 -36.28 18.18
CA GLU A 311 37.99 -35.77 18.45
C GLU A 311 38.74 -36.38 19.65
N ALA A 312 39.83 -37.06 19.30
CA ALA A 312 40.98 -37.32 20.14
C ALA A 312 42.20 -37.37 19.20
N ALA A 313 43.17 -36.48 19.37
CA ALA A 313 44.28 -36.32 18.42
C ALA A 313 45.21 -37.55 18.41
N SER A 314 45.49 -38.10 17.22
CA SER A 314 46.40 -39.23 16.92
C SER A 314 46.98 -39.98 18.13
N HIS A 315 46.29 -41.01 18.60
CA HIS A 315 46.69 -41.78 19.79
C HIS A 315 47.45 -43.05 19.43
N THR A 316 48.68 -43.16 19.96
CA THR A 316 49.54 -44.34 19.87
C THR A 316 49.52 -45.08 21.22
N ASN A 317 49.09 -46.35 21.23
CA ASN A 317 49.22 -47.29 22.35
C ASN A 317 48.74 -46.78 23.73
N ALA A 318 47.73 -45.91 23.80
CA ALA A 318 47.24 -45.35 25.07
C ALA A 318 45.72 -45.25 25.06
N SER A 319 45.05 -45.90 26.02
CA SER A 319 43.58 -45.87 26.12
C SER A 319 43.09 -44.47 26.49
N PHE A 320 42.10 -43.95 25.76
CA PHE A 320 41.57 -42.60 25.93
C PHE A 320 40.03 -42.62 26.01
N ASN A 321 39.46 -41.61 26.65
CA ASN A 321 38.01 -41.41 26.69
C ASN A 321 37.63 -40.44 25.55
N MET A 322 36.53 -40.70 24.85
CA MET A 322 36.07 -39.82 23.78
C MET A 322 35.19 -38.71 24.36
N SER A 323 35.47 -37.45 23.98
CA SER A 323 34.73 -36.31 24.48
C SER A 323 33.42 -36.07 23.73
N ILE A 324 32.51 -35.36 24.39
CA ILE A 324 31.39 -34.67 23.76
C ILE A 324 31.76 -33.19 23.78
N GLY A 325 32.21 -32.67 22.63
CA GLY A 325 32.76 -31.32 22.53
C GLY A 325 34.10 -31.13 23.27
N ASP A 326 34.42 -29.88 23.58
CA ASP A 326 35.73 -29.44 24.11
C ASP A 326 36.03 -29.85 25.58
N VAL A 327 35.23 -30.72 26.21
CA VAL A 327 35.46 -31.13 27.60
C VAL A 327 36.67 -32.06 27.66
N PRO A 328 37.84 -31.64 28.20
CA PRO A 328 39.06 -32.43 28.09
C PRO A 328 39.04 -33.59 29.06
N ILE A 329 38.90 -34.81 28.54
CA ILE A 329 38.76 -36.01 29.39
C ILE A 329 40.14 -36.57 29.77
N GLY A 330 40.78 -35.90 30.74
CA GLY A 330 42.09 -36.27 31.27
C GLY A 330 42.12 -37.68 31.88
N GLY A 331 43.16 -38.45 31.57
CA GLY A 331 43.32 -39.85 31.93
C GLY A 331 43.42 -40.09 33.44
N GLY A 332 42.29 -40.45 34.05
CA GLY A 332 42.14 -40.82 35.44
C GLY A 332 40.67 -41.11 35.74
N SER A 333 40.38 -41.93 36.75
CA SER A 333 39.01 -42.29 37.10
C SER A 333 38.25 -41.09 37.70
N VAL A 334 37.39 -40.44 36.90
CA VAL A 334 36.53 -39.33 37.38
C VAL A 334 35.06 -39.62 37.08
N PRO A 335 34.16 -39.64 38.08
CA PRO A 335 32.76 -40.06 37.93
C PRO A 335 31.83 -39.01 37.28
N THR A 336 32.38 -38.00 36.60
CA THR A 336 31.62 -36.85 36.03
C THR A 336 31.94 -36.61 34.55
N GLN A 337 32.48 -37.61 33.86
CA GLN A 337 32.89 -37.54 32.46
C GLN A 337 31.84 -38.27 31.60
N GLY A 338 31.29 -37.60 30.58
CA GLY A 338 30.27 -38.16 29.67
C GLY A 338 28.99 -37.34 29.56
N TYR A 339 27.99 -37.87 28.85
CA TYR A 339 26.65 -37.30 28.80
C TYR A 339 25.85 -37.68 30.04
N ARG A 340 25.27 -36.69 30.74
CA ARG A 340 24.42 -36.94 31.90
C ARG A 340 23.02 -37.33 31.45
N MET A 341 22.62 -38.58 31.71
CA MET A 341 21.35 -39.14 31.24
C MET A 341 20.15 -38.47 31.92
N PRO A 342 19.14 -38.00 31.19
CA PRO A 342 17.97 -37.32 31.77
C PRO A 342 16.99 -38.29 32.44
N ARG A 343 16.98 -39.57 32.04
CA ARG A 343 16.05 -40.60 32.51
C ARG A 343 16.76 -41.96 32.56
N ALA A 344 16.19 -42.93 33.28
CA ALA A 344 16.67 -44.31 33.26
C ALA A 344 16.49 -44.97 31.88
N GLY A 345 17.31 -45.98 31.58
CA GLY A 345 17.33 -46.66 30.30
C GLY A 345 18.38 -47.76 30.19
N SER A 346 18.72 -48.15 28.96
CA SER A 346 19.78 -49.12 28.66
C SER A 346 20.62 -48.70 27.47
N ILE A 347 21.88 -49.11 27.45
CA ILE A 347 22.72 -49.06 26.25
C ILE A 347 22.35 -50.26 25.36
N VAL A 348 22.02 -49.99 24.09
CA VAL A 348 21.53 -51.00 23.13
C VAL A 348 22.39 -51.14 21.88
N GLY A 349 23.23 -50.13 21.59
CA GLY A 349 24.16 -50.15 20.46
C GLY A 349 25.46 -49.41 20.80
N VAL A 350 26.57 -49.86 20.23
CA VAL A 350 27.86 -49.17 20.30
C VAL A 350 28.60 -49.39 18.98
N SER A 351 29.25 -48.34 18.47
CA SER A 351 30.16 -48.47 17.33
C SER A 351 31.38 -47.57 17.45
N LEU A 352 32.49 -48.05 16.91
CA LEU A 352 33.76 -47.31 16.82
C LEU A 352 34.25 -47.34 15.37
N GLN A 353 34.59 -46.17 14.83
CA GLN A 353 35.23 -46.01 13.53
C GLN A 353 36.55 -45.23 13.69
N ILE A 354 37.56 -45.62 12.91
CA ILE A 354 38.95 -45.18 13.06
C ILE A 354 39.58 -45.05 11.66
N ASP A 355 40.27 -43.95 11.37
CA ASP A 355 41.18 -43.87 10.22
C ASP A 355 42.55 -44.42 10.62
N ILE A 356 42.84 -45.67 10.25
CA ILE A 356 44.05 -46.39 10.68
C ILE A 356 45.25 -45.89 9.86
N THR A 357 46.21 -45.27 10.53
CA THR A 357 47.44 -44.75 9.92
C THR A 357 48.59 -45.75 9.94
N THR A 358 48.64 -46.66 10.92
CA THR A 358 49.54 -47.82 10.93
C THR A 358 48.82 -49.06 11.46
N ALA A 359 48.93 -50.19 10.74
CA ALA A 359 48.31 -51.45 11.08
C ALA A 359 49.37 -52.54 11.34
N GLU A 360 49.31 -53.19 12.51
CA GLU A 360 49.87 -54.52 12.69
C GLU A 360 48.74 -55.55 12.53
N ALA A 361 49.02 -56.64 11.81
CA ALA A 361 48.01 -57.62 11.44
C ALA A 361 47.42 -58.32 12.66
N GLY A 362 46.11 -58.12 12.91
CA GLY A 362 45.39 -58.74 14.02
C GLY A 362 45.35 -57.91 15.31
N ALA A 363 46.06 -56.78 15.38
CA ALA A 363 45.89 -55.83 16.47
C ALA A 363 44.44 -55.30 16.48
N THR A 364 43.86 -55.03 17.66
CA THR A 364 42.45 -54.63 17.81
C THR A 364 42.29 -53.45 18.78
N MET A 365 41.40 -52.52 18.42
CA MET A 365 40.93 -51.43 19.26
C MET A 365 39.46 -51.66 19.65
N LEU A 366 39.11 -51.33 20.88
CA LEU A 366 37.81 -51.63 21.48
C LEU A 366 37.10 -50.33 21.86
N GLY A 367 35.86 -50.16 21.41
CA GLY A 367 34.97 -49.07 21.81
C GLY A 367 34.08 -49.55 22.94
N ASP A 368 34.47 -49.24 24.17
CA ASP A 368 33.85 -49.71 25.40
C ASP A 368 32.94 -48.61 26.01
N PRO A 369 31.63 -48.82 26.14
CA PRO A 369 30.77 -47.95 26.92
C PRO A 369 31.09 -48.03 28.42
N TYR A 370 30.89 -46.90 29.09
CA TYR A 370 30.97 -46.79 30.54
C TYR A 370 29.70 -46.11 31.07
N ILE A 371 29.22 -46.60 32.23
CA ILE A 371 28.14 -45.99 33.01
C ILE A 371 28.77 -45.55 34.34
N ASN A 372 28.86 -44.24 34.55
CA ASN A 372 29.72 -43.60 35.54
C ASN A 372 31.17 -44.12 35.44
N THR A 373 31.63 -44.87 36.44
CA THR A 373 32.96 -45.52 36.47
C THR A 373 32.92 -47.00 36.11
N SER A 374 31.75 -47.56 35.84
CA SER A 374 31.54 -49.00 35.63
C SER A 374 31.63 -49.35 34.14
N PHE A 375 32.42 -50.38 33.86
CA PHE A 375 32.62 -50.96 32.53
C PHE A 375 31.41 -51.83 32.12
N THR A 376 30.84 -51.62 30.93
CA THR A 376 29.82 -52.52 30.38
C THR A 376 30.49 -53.66 29.61
N ASN A 377 30.05 -54.91 29.78
CA ASN A 377 30.65 -56.05 29.06
C ASN A 377 30.40 -56.04 27.54
N PHE A 378 29.45 -55.22 27.11
CA PHE A 378 29.14 -54.86 25.73
C PHE A 378 30.18 -53.90 25.14
N ARG A 379 30.66 -54.15 23.91
CA ARG A 379 31.67 -53.30 23.24
C ARG A 379 31.65 -53.43 21.72
N ALA A 380 32.15 -52.42 21.03
CA ALA A 380 32.54 -52.47 19.62
C ALA A 380 34.03 -52.88 19.48
N SER A 381 34.42 -53.48 18.35
CA SER A 381 35.82 -53.87 18.10
C SER A 381 36.24 -53.61 16.65
N VAL A 382 37.38 -52.94 16.48
CA VAL A 382 38.01 -52.65 15.18
C VAL A 382 39.37 -53.35 15.13
N THR A 383 39.47 -54.43 14.36
CA THR A 383 40.73 -55.16 14.11
C THR A 383 41.39 -54.63 12.85
N ALA A 384 42.67 -54.26 12.92
CA ALA A 384 43.37 -53.68 11.78
C ALA A 384 43.68 -54.72 10.69
N ALA A 385 43.01 -54.57 9.55
CA ALA A 385 43.26 -55.32 8.32
C ALA A 385 44.22 -54.58 7.37
N SER A 386 44.15 -53.25 7.33
CA SER A 386 45.01 -52.37 6.52
C SER A 386 45.13 -50.98 7.15
N THR A 387 45.76 -50.04 6.45
CA THR A 387 45.55 -48.60 6.70
C THR A 387 44.22 -48.13 6.08
N GLY A 388 43.77 -46.94 6.47
CA GLY A 388 42.52 -46.32 6.06
C GLY A 388 41.36 -46.55 7.04
N ILE A 389 40.19 -46.00 6.71
CA ILE A 389 39.00 -46.03 7.55
C ILE A 389 38.48 -47.46 7.74
N GLN A 390 38.42 -47.90 8.99
CA GLN A 390 37.84 -49.16 9.45
C GLN A 390 36.92 -48.89 10.64
N GLY A 391 35.92 -49.73 10.82
CA GLY A 391 34.98 -49.61 11.92
C GLY A 391 34.39 -50.96 12.31
N GLY A 392 33.72 -50.96 13.45
CA GLY A 392 33.02 -52.11 13.99
C GLY A 392 31.91 -51.64 14.92
N ASP A 393 30.82 -52.38 14.92
CA ASP A 393 29.62 -52.12 15.69
C ASP A 393 29.20 -53.38 16.46
N ASN A 394 28.36 -53.17 17.47
CA ASN A 394 27.72 -54.23 18.22
C ASN A 394 26.35 -53.74 18.71
N THR A 395 25.40 -54.67 18.86
CA THR A 395 24.04 -54.38 19.35
C THR A 395 23.64 -55.39 20.42
N GLN A 396 22.83 -54.96 21.39
CA GLN A 396 22.31 -55.81 22.46
C GLN A 396 20.87 -55.51 22.83
N ALA A 397 20.24 -56.46 23.53
CA ALA A 397 18.90 -56.28 24.04
C ALA A 397 18.86 -55.23 25.16
N ARG A 398 17.78 -54.42 25.17
CA ARG A 398 17.45 -53.53 26.30
C ARG A 398 17.31 -54.32 27.61
N GLY A 399 17.73 -53.71 28.71
CA GLY A 399 17.72 -54.29 30.05
C GLY A 399 19.03 -54.99 30.46
N THR A 400 20.00 -55.10 29.56
CA THR A 400 21.32 -55.70 29.86
C THR A 400 22.22 -54.72 30.62
N ASP A 401 22.75 -53.68 29.97
CA ASP A 401 23.51 -52.61 30.63
C ASP A 401 22.59 -51.41 30.86
N THR A 402 22.06 -51.29 32.08
CA THR A 402 21.10 -50.25 32.48
C THR A 402 21.76 -49.06 33.19
N PHE A 403 21.18 -47.87 33.02
CA PHE A 403 21.56 -46.63 33.69
C PHE A 403 20.34 -45.93 34.28
N ASN A 404 20.55 -45.06 35.25
CA ASN A 404 19.53 -44.25 35.92
C ASN A 404 19.53 -42.80 35.42
N ALA A 405 18.48 -42.06 35.78
CA ALA A 405 18.46 -40.61 35.63
C ALA A 405 19.59 -39.97 36.45
N GLY A 406 20.43 -39.17 35.81
CA GLY A 406 21.57 -38.49 36.41
C GLY A 406 22.91 -39.22 36.31
N ASP A 407 22.94 -40.48 35.88
CA ASP A 407 24.17 -41.21 35.58
C ASP A 407 24.87 -40.63 34.34
N TYR A 408 26.20 -40.68 34.30
CA TYR A 408 27.01 -40.28 33.16
C TYR A 408 27.28 -41.48 32.24
N VAL A 409 27.10 -41.31 30.93
CA VAL A 409 27.47 -42.33 29.93
C VAL A 409 28.52 -41.75 28.98
N MET A 410 29.60 -42.51 28.77
CA MET A 410 30.71 -42.14 27.88
C MET A 410 31.23 -43.37 27.14
N MET A 411 31.99 -43.14 26.06
CA MET A 411 32.76 -44.20 25.42
C MET A 411 34.25 -44.05 25.70
N ARG A 412 34.90 -45.16 26.02
CA ARG A 412 36.34 -45.29 26.17
C ARG A 412 36.89 -46.15 25.04
N VAL A 413 38.02 -45.75 24.48
CA VAL A 413 38.73 -46.52 23.46
C VAL A 413 39.93 -47.19 24.13
N THR A 414 39.94 -48.53 24.09
CA THR A 414 40.93 -49.40 24.73
C THR A 414 41.70 -50.20 23.67
N TYR A 415 42.98 -50.51 23.93
CA TYR A 415 43.84 -51.29 23.02
C TYR A 415 44.04 -52.71 23.57
N SER A 416 44.08 -53.73 22.71
CA SER A 416 44.12 -55.13 23.15
C SER A 416 45.51 -55.80 23.18
N PHE A 417 46.61 -55.08 22.94
CA PHE A 417 47.98 -55.62 22.88
C PHE A 417 49.03 -54.65 23.44
N GLU A 418 50.17 -55.18 23.94
CA GLU A 418 51.06 -54.44 24.85
C GLU A 418 52.25 -53.70 24.22
N GLU A 419 52.80 -54.07 23.05
CA GLU A 419 54.05 -53.43 22.54
C GLU A 419 54.03 -52.83 21.12
N THR A 420 53.23 -53.30 20.17
CA THR A 420 53.03 -52.62 18.85
C THR A 420 51.56 -52.64 18.43
N GLY A 421 50.84 -51.58 18.81
CA GLY A 421 49.41 -51.41 18.52
C GLY A 421 49.11 -50.57 17.28
N ILE A 422 47.86 -50.63 16.85
CA ILE A 422 47.28 -49.81 15.77
C ILE A 422 47.50 -48.33 16.08
N THR A 423 47.98 -47.54 15.12
CA THR A 423 47.85 -46.07 15.20
C THR A 423 46.67 -45.65 14.38
N GLY A 424 45.82 -44.79 14.94
CA GLY A 424 44.67 -44.22 14.25
C GLY A 424 44.54 -42.72 14.50
N LYS A 425 43.71 -42.10 13.68
CA LYS A 425 43.21 -40.73 13.85
C LYS A 425 41.71 -40.71 13.51
N ASN A 426 41.07 -39.55 13.70
CA ASN A 426 39.66 -39.35 13.34
C ASN A 426 38.75 -40.43 13.94
N TYR A 427 38.93 -40.70 15.24
CA TYR A 427 38.10 -41.61 16.00
C TYR A 427 36.67 -41.06 16.07
N ILE A 428 35.70 -41.85 15.64
CA ILE A 428 34.27 -41.54 15.71
C ILE A 428 33.63 -42.61 16.59
N GLY A 429 32.99 -42.17 17.67
CA GLY A 429 32.32 -43.03 18.63
C GLY A 429 30.82 -42.76 18.64
N LEU A 430 30.03 -43.84 18.65
CA LEU A 430 28.58 -43.77 18.78
C LEU A 430 28.13 -44.69 19.91
N ILE A 431 27.32 -44.17 20.82
CA ILE A 431 26.53 -44.97 21.76
C ILE A 431 25.06 -44.73 21.44
N GLU A 432 24.34 -45.82 21.24
CA GLU A 432 22.88 -45.84 21.07
C GLU A 432 22.25 -46.25 22.40
N VAL A 433 21.43 -45.37 22.96
CA VAL A 433 20.69 -45.62 24.20
C VAL A 433 19.18 -45.66 23.97
N GLN A 434 18.51 -46.55 24.69
CA GLN A 434 17.06 -46.65 24.73
C GLN A 434 16.56 -46.36 26.14
N PHE A 435 15.77 -45.30 26.30
CA PHE A 435 15.18 -44.94 27.59
C PHE A 435 14.03 -45.88 27.98
N ASP A 436 13.84 -46.04 29.28
CA ASP A 436 12.68 -46.73 29.83
C ASP A 436 11.42 -45.86 29.63
N THR A 437 10.29 -46.50 29.35
CA THR A 437 9.01 -45.85 29.01
C THR A 437 8.41 -45.11 30.18
#